data_AF-A0A3E2THU6-F1
#
_entry.id   AF-A0A3E2THU6-F1
#
_cell.length_a   1.000
_cell.length_b   1.000
_cell.length_c   1.000
_cell.angle_alpha   90.00
_cell.angle_beta   90.00
_cell.angle_gamma   90.00
#
_symmetry.space_group_name_H-M   'P 1'
#
loop_
_entity.id
_entity.type
_entity.pdbx_description
1 polymer ?
#
loop_
_entity_poly.entity_id
_entity_poly.type
_entity_poly.pdbx_seq_one_letter_code
_entity_poly.pdbx_strand_id
1 'polypeptide(L)'
;MDSYSTLESEISQESNLKECNDDINTYNLRNDDVNKIKKELENSVTIRDNKSTYTKKTYFYYNDAVIFAKSTLENPSSSIEELKSAYNKLIASKNNLVKLSPNINEEKQDEIKNLEKAIEECKLTKKGAEVYSRKCAIYF
;
A
#
# COMPACT_ATOMS: atom_id res chain seq x y z
N MET A 1 -12.76 48.03 50.93
CA MET A 1 -13.03 48.37 49.52
C MET A 1 -12.46 47.22 48.71
N ASP A 2 -12.95 45.99 48.96
CA ASP A 2 -12.12 44.78 48.77
C ASP A 2 -12.82 43.67 47.96
N SER A 3 -14.01 43.94 47.42
CA SER A 3 -14.77 42.91 46.69
C SER A 3 -14.33 42.73 45.23
N TYR A 4 -13.63 43.70 44.64
CA TYR A 4 -13.17 43.64 43.25
C TYR A 4 -11.80 42.95 43.09
N SER A 5 -10.93 43.02 44.11
CA SER A 5 -9.59 42.41 44.05
C SER A 5 -9.61 40.88 44.08
N THR A 6 -10.65 40.27 44.67
CA THR A 6 -10.81 38.81 44.73
C THR A 6 -11.31 38.23 43.41
N LEU A 7 -12.23 38.93 42.73
CA LEU A 7 -12.81 38.47 41.46
C LEU A 7 -11.80 38.48 40.30
N GLU A 8 -10.92 39.48 40.20
CA GLU A 8 -9.88 39.48 39.14
C GLU A 8 -8.83 38.37 39.34
N SER A 9 -8.53 38.02 40.59
CA SER A 9 -7.64 36.91 40.93
C SER A 9 -8.25 35.55 40.54
N GLU A 10 -9.54 35.34 40.78
CA GLU A 10 -10.24 34.08 40.50
C GLU A 10 -10.45 33.87 38.98
N ILE A 11 -10.82 34.92 38.24
CA ILE A 11 -10.96 34.87 36.77
C ILE A 11 -9.61 34.60 36.09
N SER A 12 -8.52 35.14 36.63
CA SER A 12 -7.17 34.86 36.14
C SER A 12 -6.74 33.41 36.42
N GLN A 13 -7.16 32.81 37.54
CA GLN A 13 -6.88 31.41 37.85
C GLN A 13 -7.71 30.43 37.01
N GLU A 14 -9.00 30.70 36.77
CA GLU A 14 -9.85 29.86 35.91
C GLU A 14 -9.43 29.89 34.43
N SER A 15 -8.99 31.04 33.92
CA SER A 15 -8.47 31.14 32.54
C SER A 15 -7.17 30.34 32.37
N ASN A 16 -6.25 30.42 33.32
CA ASN A 16 -5.01 29.61 33.31
C ASN A 16 -5.28 28.10 33.44
N LEU A 17 -6.27 27.70 34.26
CA LEU A 17 -6.70 26.31 34.41
C LEU A 17 -7.38 25.74 33.15
N LYS A 18 -8.14 26.57 32.42
CA LYS A 18 -8.79 26.15 31.18
C LYS A 18 -7.79 25.98 30.03
N GLU A 19 -6.83 26.89 29.90
CA GLU A 19 -5.75 26.83 28.91
C GLU A 19 -4.88 25.57 29.11
N CYS A 20 -4.52 25.24 30.36
CA CYS A 20 -3.76 24.02 30.66
C CYS A 20 -4.52 22.72 30.31
N ASN A 21 -5.85 22.69 30.47
CA ASN A 21 -6.64 21.50 30.13
C ASN A 21 -6.75 21.29 28.62
N ASP A 22 -6.87 22.37 27.85
CA ASP A 22 -6.88 22.30 26.38
C ASP A 22 -5.50 21.86 25.84
N ASP A 23 -4.41 22.32 26.46
CA ASP A 23 -3.04 21.89 26.14
C ASP A 23 -2.79 20.41 26.45
N ILE A 24 -3.29 19.91 27.58
CA ILE A 24 -3.19 18.48 27.97
C ILE A 24 -3.96 17.59 26.98
N ASN A 25 -5.18 17.98 26.61
CA ASN A 25 -5.98 17.23 25.63
C ASN A 25 -5.29 17.21 24.26
N THR A 26 -4.74 18.35 23.84
CA THR A 26 -3.97 18.51 22.60
C THR A 26 -2.72 17.62 22.60
N TYR A 27 -1.98 17.57 23.70
CA TYR A 27 -0.81 16.71 23.86
C TYR A 27 -1.16 15.21 23.76
N ASN A 28 -2.23 14.78 24.42
CA ASN A 28 -2.68 13.38 24.39
C ASN A 28 -3.10 12.94 22.99
N LEU A 29 -3.85 13.77 22.26
CA LEU A 29 -4.26 13.51 20.88
C LEU A 29 -3.05 13.40 19.94
N ARG A 30 -2.09 14.32 20.09
CA ARG A 30 -0.85 14.30 19.31
C ARG A 30 -0.06 13.02 19.53
N ASN A 31 0.10 12.60 20.78
CA ASN A 31 0.82 11.37 21.12
C ASN A 31 0.12 10.11 20.60
N ASP A 32 -1.20 10.06 20.64
CA ASP A 32 -1.98 8.95 20.07
C ASP A 32 -1.73 8.82 18.55
N ASP A 33 -1.83 9.91 17.80
CA ASP A 33 -1.58 9.89 16.36
C ASP A 33 -0.11 9.57 16.01
N VAL A 34 0.85 10.10 16.78
CA VAL A 34 2.27 9.73 16.64
C VAL A 34 2.47 8.23 16.84
N ASN A 35 1.86 7.64 17.87
CA ASN A 35 1.99 6.21 18.17
C ASN A 35 1.36 5.33 17.08
N LYS A 36 0.20 5.73 16.54
CA LYS A 36 -0.43 5.03 15.41
C LYS A 36 0.47 5.04 14.17
N ILE A 37 1.07 6.19 13.84
CA ILE A 37 1.98 6.28 12.69
C ILE A 37 3.20 5.39 12.89
N LYS A 38 3.84 5.44 14.08
CA LYS A 38 5.01 4.60 14.39
C LYS A 38 4.70 3.11 14.20
N LYS A 39 3.58 2.64 14.73
CA LYS A 39 3.13 1.25 14.58
C LYS A 39 2.95 0.84 13.11
N GLU A 40 2.37 1.71 12.29
CA GLU A 40 2.21 1.42 10.85
C GLU A 40 3.53 1.49 10.07
N LEU A 41 4.46 2.33 10.49
CA LEU A 41 5.82 2.36 9.93
C LEU A 41 6.61 1.09 10.25
N GLU A 42 6.44 0.49 11.42
CA GLU A 42 7.00 -0.82 11.74
C GLU A 42 6.44 -1.90 10.79
N ASN A 43 5.12 -1.92 10.57
CA ASN A 43 4.48 -2.82 9.62
C ASN A 43 4.94 -2.60 8.16
N SER A 44 5.35 -1.37 7.82
CA SER A 44 5.83 -1.02 6.48
C SER A 44 7.10 -1.75 6.08
N VAL A 45 7.92 -2.19 7.05
CA VAL A 45 9.15 -2.96 6.82
C VAL A 45 8.82 -4.26 6.10
N THR A 46 7.85 -5.02 6.61
CA THR A 46 7.41 -6.29 6.00
C THR A 46 6.87 -6.09 4.58
N ILE A 47 6.10 -5.02 4.34
CA ILE A 47 5.57 -4.71 3.00
C ILE A 47 6.69 -4.32 2.04
N ARG A 48 7.67 -3.53 2.49
CA ARG A 48 8.84 -3.14 1.71
C ARG A 48 9.69 -4.35 1.33
N ASP A 49 9.91 -5.26 2.26
CA ASP A 49 10.72 -6.46 2.01
C ASP A 49 10.00 -7.38 0.99
N ASN A 50 8.67 -7.34 0.95
CA ASN A 50 7.84 -8.04 -0.02
C ASN A 50 7.41 -7.17 -1.23
N LYS A 51 8.12 -6.08 -1.55
CA LYS A 51 7.73 -5.14 -2.62
C LYS A 51 7.46 -5.79 -3.97
N SER A 52 8.17 -6.88 -4.29
CA SER A 52 8.03 -7.61 -5.55
C SER A 52 6.70 -8.33 -5.68
N THR A 53 5.96 -8.51 -4.59
CA THR A 53 4.64 -9.16 -4.59
C THR A 53 3.51 -8.20 -4.93
N TYR A 54 3.79 -6.90 -5.10
CA TYR A 54 2.79 -5.86 -5.36
C TYR A 54 2.95 -5.22 -6.75
N THR A 55 1.86 -4.70 -7.28
CA THR A 55 1.90 -3.90 -8.51
C THR A 55 2.72 -2.63 -8.29
N LYS A 56 3.57 -2.28 -9.25
CA LYS A 56 4.45 -1.09 -9.17
C LYS A 56 3.68 0.19 -8.84
N LYS A 57 2.49 0.38 -9.44
CA LYS A 57 1.66 1.56 -9.25
C LYS A 57 1.15 1.71 -7.80
N THR A 58 0.55 0.67 -7.25
CA THR A 58 -0.02 0.75 -5.88
C THR A 58 1.07 0.79 -4.82
N TYR A 59 2.18 0.06 -5.04
CA TYR A 59 3.34 0.13 -4.16
C TYR A 59 3.98 1.53 -4.16
N PHE A 60 4.05 2.21 -5.31
CA PHE A 60 4.56 3.59 -5.37
C PHE A 60 3.76 4.54 -4.47
N TYR A 61 2.43 4.52 -4.57
CA TYR A 61 1.57 5.36 -3.72
C TYR A 61 1.70 5.03 -2.23
N TYR A 62 1.85 3.74 -1.90
CA TYR A 62 2.13 3.32 -0.53
C TYR A 62 3.47 3.84 -0.03
N ASN A 63 4.54 3.71 -0.83
CA ASN A 63 5.87 4.18 -0.46
C ASN A 63 5.92 5.72 -0.31
N ASP A 64 5.20 6.47 -1.15
CA ASP A 64 5.04 7.92 -0.99
C ASP A 64 4.37 8.28 0.34
N ALA A 65 3.31 7.55 0.72
CA ALA A 65 2.64 7.75 2.01
C ALA A 65 3.55 7.41 3.20
N VAL A 66 4.39 6.39 3.10
CA VAL A 66 5.40 6.04 4.12
C VAL A 66 6.43 7.17 4.28
N ILE A 67 6.90 7.76 3.18
CA ILE A 67 7.86 8.88 3.21
C ILE A 67 7.20 10.12 3.85
N PHE A 68 5.96 10.42 3.46
CA PHE A 68 5.21 11.53 4.02
C PHE A 68 5.00 11.37 5.54
N ALA A 69 4.62 10.17 5.98
CA ALA A 69 4.44 9.86 7.38
C ALA A 69 5.74 9.99 8.21
N LYS A 70 6.88 9.53 7.67
CA LYS A 70 8.19 9.74 8.31
C LYS A 70 8.55 11.21 8.43
N SER A 71 8.39 11.97 7.36
CA SER A 71 8.70 13.40 7.32
C SER A 71 7.86 14.18 8.34
N THR A 72 6.59 13.80 8.49
CA THR A 72 5.68 14.41 9.47
C THR A 72 6.10 14.09 10.92
N LEU A 73 6.60 12.88 11.19
CA LEU A 73 7.11 12.51 12.52
C LEU A 73 8.47 13.15 12.84
N GLU A 74 9.32 13.34 11.82
CA GLU A 74 10.62 13.99 11.97
C GLU A 74 10.47 15.51 12.17
N ASN A 75 9.33 16.09 11.81
CA ASN A 75 9.01 17.50 12.06
C ASN A 75 8.42 17.71 13.47
N PRO A 76 9.17 18.28 14.43
CA PRO A 76 8.67 18.52 15.79
C PRO A 76 7.58 19.60 15.83
N SER A 77 7.43 20.39 14.77
CA SER A 77 6.40 21.42 14.63
C SER A 77 5.15 20.94 13.89
N SER A 78 5.08 19.66 13.53
CA SER A 78 3.91 19.17 12.81
C SER A 78 2.64 19.24 13.65
N SER A 79 1.58 19.73 13.02
CA SER A 79 0.27 19.92 13.65
C SER A 79 -0.44 18.58 13.86
N ILE A 80 -1.48 18.57 14.69
CA ILE A 80 -2.32 17.39 14.89
C ILE A 80 -3.01 16.99 13.59
N GLU A 81 -3.49 17.96 12.81
CA GLU A 81 -4.11 17.72 11.51
C GLU A 81 -3.13 17.10 10.52
N GLU A 82 -1.86 17.53 10.52
CA GLU A 82 -0.82 16.94 9.68
C GLU A 82 -0.53 15.50 10.08
N LEU A 83 -0.41 15.21 11.38
CA LEU A 83 -0.23 13.84 11.88
C LEU A 83 -1.41 12.95 11.49
N LYS A 84 -2.64 13.43 11.70
CA LYS A 84 -3.86 12.73 11.31
C LYS A 84 -3.94 12.50 9.80
N SER A 85 -3.57 13.50 9.00
CA SER A 85 -3.51 13.41 7.53
C SER A 85 -2.48 12.37 7.08
N ALA A 86 -1.30 12.38 7.68
CA ALA A 86 -0.24 11.41 7.42
C ALA A 86 -0.69 9.98 7.74
N TYR A 87 -1.31 9.78 8.90
CA TYR A 87 -1.87 8.48 9.28
C TYR A 87 -2.94 8.00 8.29
N ASN A 88 -3.89 8.88 7.94
CA ASN A 88 -4.96 8.53 7.01
C ASN A 88 -4.43 8.19 5.61
N LYS A 89 -3.46 8.95 5.09
CA LYS A 89 -2.81 8.69 3.80
C LYS A 89 -2.07 7.35 3.82
N LEU A 90 -1.39 7.03 4.93
CA LEU A 90 -0.69 5.77 5.11
C LEU A 90 -1.65 4.57 5.13
N ILE A 91 -2.73 4.63 5.89
CA ILE A 91 -3.74 3.56 5.94
C ILE A 91 -4.48 3.40 4.60
N ALA A 92 -4.89 4.51 3.99
CA ALA A 92 -5.59 4.46 2.70
C ALA A 92 -4.72 3.82 1.61
N SER A 93 -3.44 4.21 1.51
CA SER A 93 -2.53 3.63 0.53
C SER A 93 -2.19 2.17 0.83
N LYS A 94 -2.06 1.79 2.11
CA LYS A 94 -1.89 0.39 2.54
C LYS A 94 -3.05 -0.48 2.09
N ASN A 95 -4.29 -0.01 2.31
CA ASN A 95 -5.51 -0.74 1.93
C ASN A 95 -5.67 -0.86 0.41
N ASN A 96 -5.05 0.05 -0.35
CA ASN A 96 -5.07 0.05 -1.81
C ASN A 96 -3.90 -0.73 -2.44
N LEU A 97 -3.07 -1.43 -1.64
CA LEU A 97 -2.03 -2.29 -2.18
C LEU A 97 -2.63 -3.46 -2.94
N VAL A 98 -2.27 -3.58 -4.21
CA VAL A 98 -2.70 -4.68 -5.08
C VAL A 98 -1.54 -5.62 -5.29
N LYS A 99 -1.72 -6.88 -4.88
CA LYS A 99 -0.76 -7.94 -5.14
C LYS A 99 -0.67 -8.24 -6.64
N LEU A 100 0.51 -8.58 -7.12
CA LEU A 100 0.65 -9.24 -8.42
C LEU A 100 -0.10 -10.56 -8.33
N SER A 101 -1.02 -10.81 -9.27
CA SER A 101 -1.65 -12.11 -9.36
C SER A 101 -0.56 -13.18 -9.50
N PRO A 102 -0.71 -14.34 -8.84
CA PRO A 102 0.13 -15.49 -9.15
C PRO A 102 0.03 -15.75 -10.66
N ASN A 103 1.19 -16.09 -11.19
CA ASN A 103 1.64 -15.91 -12.55
C ASN A 103 0.65 -16.42 -13.64
N ILE A 104 -0.17 -15.53 -14.21
CA ILE A 104 -0.94 -15.82 -15.44
C ILE A 104 0.01 -16.25 -16.59
N ASN A 105 1.31 -15.94 -16.53
CA ASN A 105 2.25 -16.40 -17.56
C ASN A 105 2.63 -17.88 -17.43
N GLU A 106 2.53 -18.53 -16.27
CA GLU A 106 2.87 -19.97 -16.18
C GLU A 106 1.80 -20.83 -16.86
N GLU A 107 0.51 -20.61 -16.52
CA GLU A 107 -0.59 -21.31 -17.20
C GLU A 107 -0.62 -21.01 -18.70
N LYS A 108 -0.42 -19.74 -19.11
CA LYS A 108 -0.33 -19.39 -20.54
C LYS A 108 0.88 -20.00 -21.23
N GLN A 109 2.02 -20.14 -20.55
CA GLN A 109 3.20 -20.80 -21.14
C GLN A 109 2.98 -22.29 -21.33
N ASP A 110 2.35 -22.97 -20.37
CA ASP A 110 2.00 -24.38 -20.52
C ASP A 110 0.96 -24.58 -21.64
N GLU A 111 -0.01 -23.69 -21.77
CA GLU A 111 -0.99 -23.71 -22.85
C GLU A 111 -0.34 -23.47 -24.23
N ILE A 112 0.58 -22.50 -24.34
CA ILE A 112 1.37 -22.27 -25.56
C ILE A 112 2.20 -23.50 -25.91
N LYS A 113 2.88 -24.11 -24.95
CA LYS A 113 3.74 -25.28 -25.16
C LYS A 113 2.92 -26.50 -25.60
N ASN A 114 1.72 -26.67 -25.05
CA ASN A 114 0.78 -27.72 -25.46
C ASN A 114 0.25 -27.48 -26.88
N LEU A 115 -0.07 -26.24 -27.24
CA LEU A 115 -0.49 -25.87 -28.60
C LEU A 115 0.63 -26.06 -29.62
N GLU A 116 1.87 -25.69 -29.30
CA GLU A 116 3.04 -25.92 -30.16
C GLU A 116 3.26 -27.40 -30.45
N LYS A 117 3.11 -28.25 -29.42
CA LYS A 117 3.21 -29.70 -29.56
C LYS A 117 2.12 -30.27 -30.47
N ALA A 118 0.87 -29.85 -30.27
CA ALA A 118 -0.26 -30.28 -31.10
C ALA A 118 -0.11 -29.85 -32.58
N ILE A 119 0.45 -28.66 -32.83
CA ILE A 119 0.74 -28.17 -34.18
C ILE A 119 1.82 -29.04 -34.86
N GLU A 120 2.86 -29.43 -34.13
CA GLU A 120 3.94 -30.25 -34.69
C GLU A 120 3.47 -31.68 -35.03
N GLU A 121 2.67 -32.29 -34.15
CA GLU A 121 2.04 -33.58 -34.42
C GLU A 121 1.08 -33.52 -35.63
N CYS A 122 0.31 -32.43 -35.79
CA CYS A 122 -0.52 -32.18 -36.97
C CYS A 122 0.31 -32.03 -38.26
N LYS A 123 1.48 -31.40 -38.21
CA LYS A 123 2.36 -31.26 -39.39
C LYS A 123 2.97 -32.59 -39.82
N LEU A 124 3.40 -33.41 -38.85
CA LEU A 124 3.98 -34.73 -39.10
C LEU A 124 2.97 -35.68 -39.73
N THR A 125 1.73 -35.67 -39.22
CA THR A 125 0.63 -36.47 -39.78
C THR A 125 0.23 -36.01 -41.18
N LYS A 126 0.17 -34.69 -41.44
CA LYS A 126 -0.09 -34.17 -42.80
C LYS A 126 1.00 -34.57 -43.80
N LYS A 127 2.29 -34.49 -43.42
CA LYS A 127 3.40 -34.96 -44.27
C LYS A 127 3.34 -36.47 -44.50
N GLY A 128 3.00 -37.25 -43.48
CA GLY A 128 2.82 -38.70 -43.59
C GLY A 128 1.72 -39.07 -44.58
N ALA A 129 0.57 -38.38 -44.51
CA ALA A 129 -0.55 -38.57 -45.42
C ALA A 129 -0.20 -38.16 -46.87
N GLU A 130 0.50 -37.04 -47.08
CA GLU A 130 0.95 -36.62 -48.42
C GLU A 130 1.92 -37.63 -49.07
N VAL A 131 2.85 -38.18 -48.28
CA VAL A 131 3.78 -39.21 -48.75
C VAL A 131 3.03 -40.51 -49.10
N TYR A 132 2.05 -40.90 -48.29
CA TYR A 132 1.24 -42.08 -48.52
C TYR A 132 0.38 -41.95 -49.77
N SER A 133 -0.32 -40.83 -49.94
CA SER A 133 -1.12 -40.54 -51.15
C SER A 133 -0.27 -40.52 -52.42
N ARG A 134 0.94 -39.94 -52.38
CA ARG A 134 1.87 -39.97 -53.52
C ARG A 134 2.34 -41.39 -53.87
N LYS A 135 2.56 -42.26 -52.87
CA LYS A 135 2.92 -43.66 -53.13
C LYS A 135 1.77 -44.42 -53.78
N CYS A 136 0.54 -44.26 -53.31
CA CYS A 136 -0.62 -44.94 -53.90
C CYS A 136 -0.90 -44.47 -55.34
N ALA A 137 -0.62 -43.21 -55.68
CA ALA A 137 -0.82 -42.66 -57.02
C ALA A 137 0.19 -43.18 -58.08
N ILE A 138 1.28 -43.84 -57.68
CA ILE A 138 2.29 -44.42 -58.59
C ILE A 138 1.92 -45.85 -59.02
N TYR A 139 0.99 -46.51 -58.31
CA TYR A 139 0.60 -47.90 -58.56
C TYR A 139 -0.74 -48.05 -59.32
N PHE A 140 -1.27 -46.98 -59.91
CA PHE A 140 -2.41 -46.97 -60.84
C PHE A 140 -2.00 -46.33 -62.16
#